data_AF-A0A6G3D8T5-F1
#
_entry.id   AF-A0A6G3D8T5-F1
#
_cell.length_a   1.000
_cell.length_b   1.000
_cell.length_c   1.000
_cell.angle_alpha   90.00
_cell.angle_beta   90.00
_cell.angle_gamma   90.00
#
_symmetry.space_group_name_H-M   'P 1'
#
loop_
_entity.id
_entity.type
_entity.pdbx_description
1 polymer ?
#
loop_
_entity_poly.entity_id
_entity_poly.type
_entity_poly.pdbx_seq_one_letter_code
_entity_poly.pdbx_strand_id
1 'polypeptide(L)'
;MLLTTSSSRGGRRGRTAGLGGGHVAQDGQDGRGGRGGQDGRDAPGGQDGRDRRDGRDVQDGRDAPVSARKADRGRARPTCPVDRAADGTWQVHDFAVARALLRGPGTVQAGLGVETVEKLPPRVRRPVLYRDGPEHREHRRQTARYFTPRRVDEHYRELMVRIAEEQLAVLRAAGEAPLSDLAFGLAVGVVSEVVGLRYSRPGLRRRLERFFPEKFGEPGLTSVRGLYWLVRQNTNWLRVHLADVRPAVRAHRGRAHDDLISHLIAEGCSDVEILGECLTFAAAGMVTTREFVCLAAWHLFTDAGLRAHYRSADEAERLAVLQELLRLEPVIGRL
;
A
#
# COMPACT_ATOMS: atom_id res chain seq x y z
N MET A 1 18.24 -19.95 -8.50
CA MET A 1 18.99 -21.19 -8.79
C MET A 1 20.48 -20.85 -8.74
N LEU A 2 21.19 -21.45 -7.78
CA LEU A 2 22.66 -21.57 -7.60
C LEU A 2 23.57 -20.34 -7.90
N LEU A 3 24.07 -19.73 -6.82
CA LEU A 3 25.27 -18.90 -6.80
C LEU A 3 26.51 -19.75 -7.03
N THR A 4 27.29 -19.43 -8.07
CA THR A 4 28.70 -19.83 -8.20
C THR A 4 29.58 -18.59 -8.15
N THR A 5 30.57 -18.65 -7.27
CA THR A 5 31.56 -17.62 -7.01
C THR A 5 32.57 -17.56 -8.15
N SER A 6 32.81 -16.36 -8.70
CA SER A 6 33.81 -16.08 -9.72
C SER A 6 35.13 -15.71 -9.05
N SER A 7 36.16 -16.54 -9.28
CA SER A 7 37.56 -16.21 -9.03
C SER A 7 38.24 -15.89 -10.38
N SER A 8 38.97 -14.79 -10.40
CA SER A 8 39.69 -14.27 -11.56
C SER A 8 40.91 -15.12 -11.92
N ARG A 9 41.14 -15.37 -13.22
CA ARG A 9 42.47 -15.33 -13.85
C ARG A 9 42.33 -15.30 -15.36
N GLY A 10 43.12 -14.43 -15.98
CA GLY A 10 43.05 -14.11 -17.41
C GLY A 10 43.85 -15.06 -18.30
N GLY A 11 43.80 -14.77 -19.61
CA GLY A 11 44.77 -15.27 -20.58
C GLY A 11 44.20 -15.74 -21.91
N ARG A 12 44.36 -14.87 -22.92
CA ARG A 12 44.70 -15.15 -24.34
C ARG A 12 43.75 -15.94 -25.26
N ARG A 13 43.35 -15.22 -26.32
CA ARG A 13 43.42 -15.50 -27.78
C ARG A 13 43.01 -16.89 -28.31
N GLY A 14 42.10 -16.88 -29.29
CA GLY A 14 42.03 -17.93 -30.33
C GLY A 14 40.79 -17.85 -31.23
N ARG A 15 40.99 -17.50 -32.50
CA ARG A 15 40.06 -17.57 -33.66
C ARG A 15 39.51 -18.99 -33.92
N THR A 16 38.32 -19.08 -34.53
CA THR A 16 37.84 -19.88 -35.72
C THR A 16 36.34 -20.19 -35.56
N ALA A 17 35.39 -19.78 -36.42
CA ALA A 17 35.07 -20.13 -37.83
C ALA A 17 34.38 -21.51 -38.03
N GLY A 18 33.23 -21.51 -38.76
CA GLY A 18 32.59 -22.67 -39.41
C GLY A 18 31.27 -23.14 -38.75
N LEU A 19 30.06 -22.98 -39.31
CA LEU A 19 29.41 -23.51 -40.55
C LEU A 19 28.68 -24.87 -40.38
N GLY A 20 27.46 -24.95 -40.94
CA GLY A 20 26.71 -26.18 -41.31
C GLY A 20 25.67 -26.61 -40.25
N GLY A 21 24.35 -26.61 -40.52
CA GLY A 21 23.60 -27.55 -41.40
C GLY A 21 23.19 -28.77 -40.55
N GLY A 22 21.95 -29.27 -40.44
CA GLY A 22 20.71 -29.23 -41.21
C GLY A 22 20.17 -30.68 -41.25
N HIS A 23 18.96 -30.95 -40.73
CA HIS A 23 18.05 -32.11 -40.99
C HIS A 23 16.99 -32.13 -39.87
N VAL A 24 15.69 -31.91 -40.10
CA VAL A 24 14.67 -32.77 -40.76
C VAL A 24 14.44 -34.11 -40.05
N ALA A 25 13.28 -34.21 -39.39
CA ALA A 25 12.50 -35.45 -39.29
C ALA A 25 11.00 -35.07 -39.22
N GLN A 26 10.23 -35.70 -40.10
CA GLN A 26 8.80 -35.57 -40.36
C GLN A 26 8.02 -36.71 -39.67
N ASP A 27 6.68 -36.56 -39.75
CA ASP A 27 5.62 -37.58 -39.67
C ASP A 27 5.08 -37.94 -38.27
N GLY A 28 3.76 -38.06 -38.03
CA GLY A 28 2.56 -38.07 -38.89
C GLY A 28 1.36 -37.41 -38.17
N GLN A 29 0.39 -36.83 -38.91
CA GLN A 29 -0.88 -37.45 -39.38
C GLN A 29 -1.72 -38.06 -38.24
N ASP A 30 -3.03 -37.89 -38.09
CA ASP A 30 -4.13 -37.22 -38.80
C ASP A 30 -5.27 -37.16 -37.74
N GLY A 31 -6.14 -36.15 -37.69
CA GLY A 31 -7.39 -36.19 -38.47
C GLY A 31 -8.52 -35.41 -37.76
N ARG A 32 -9.03 -34.39 -38.47
CA ARG A 32 -10.43 -33.91 -38.66
C ARG A 32 -11.50 -34.34 -37.64
N GLY A 33 -12.46 -33.53 -37.20
CA GLY A 33 -12.94 -32.19 -37.57
C GLY A 33 -14.40 -31.97 -37.07
N GLY A 34 -14.91 -30.74 -37.20
CA GLY A 34 -16.35 -30.34 -37.12
C GLY A 34 -16.86 -30.03 -35.70
N ARG A 35 -17.18 -28.78 -35.29
CA ARG A 35 -18.20 -27.76 -35.68
C ARG A 35 -19.53 -27.84 -34.90
N GLY A 36 -19.96 -26.68 -34.39
CA GLY A 36 -21.33 -26.32 -33.95
C GLY A 36 -21.58 -26.57 -32.45
N GLY A 37 -22.19 -25.70 -31.65
CA GLY A 37 -23.01 -24.52 -31.91
C GLY A 37 -24.27 -24.55 -31.03
N GLN A 38 -24.30 -23.70 -29.99
CA GLN A 38 -25.44 -22.98 -29.39
C GLN A 38 -26.72 -23.67 -28.83
N ASP A 39 -27.07 -23.18 -27.63
CA ASP A 39 -28.39 -22.74 -27.13
C ASP A 39 -29.46 -23.70 -26.57
N GLY A 40 -30.13 -23.22 -25.49
CA GLY A 40 -31.48 -23.61 -25.06
C GLY A 40 -31.55 -24.36 -23.72
N ARG A 41 -31.77 -23.68 -22.58
CA ARG A 41 -33.07 -23.50 -21.88
C ARG A 41 -33.72 -24.79 -21.36
N ASP A 42 -33.96 -24.87 -20.05
CA ASP A 42 -35.31 -24.93 -19.42
C ASP A 42 -35.26 -25.47 -17.98
N ALA A 43 -35.99 -24.80 -17.09
CA ALA A 43 -36.42 -25.27 -15.76
C ALA A 43 -37.80 -25.95 -15.88
N PRO A 44 -38.22 -26.79 -14.91
CA PRO A 44 -39.11 -26.35 -13.81
C PRO A 44 -38.74 -27.03 -12.48
N GLY A 45 -39.10 -26.62 -11.25
CA GLY A 45 -40.38 -26.17 -10.68
C GLY A 45 -40.83 -27.20 -9.62
N GLY A 46 -41.21 -26.77 -8.40
CA GLY A 46 -41.95 -27.63 -7.45
C GLY A 46 -41.60 -27.44 -5.96
N GLN A 47 -42.56 -26.88 -5.21
CA GLN A 47 -42.58 -26.66 -3.75
C GLN A 47 -43.02 -27.93 -3.00
N ASP A 48 -42.65 -28.06 -1.72
CA ASP A 48 -43.61 -28.46 -0.67
C ASP A 48 -43.07 -28.20 0.74
N GLY A 49 -43.87 -27.49 1.55
CA GLY A 49 -43.59 -27.17 2.94
C GLY A 49 -44.27 -28.14 3.91
N ARG A 50 -43.72 -28.28 5.13
CA ARG A 50 -44.45 -28.73 6.31
C ARG A 50 -43.93 -28.04 7.58
N ASP A 51 -44.81 -27.26 8.18
CA ASP A 51 -44.79 -26.77 9.55
C ASP A 51 -44.75 -27.92 10.57
N ARG A 52 -43.94 -27.81 11.62
CA ARG A 52 -44.33 -28.08 13.03
C ARG A 52 -43.46 -27.26 13.99
N ARG A 53 -44.13 -26.39 14.74
CA ARG A 53 -43.61 -25.71 15.94
C ARG A 53 -43.61 -26.69 17.11
N ASP A 54 -42.58 -26.63 17.94
CA ASP A 54 -42.71 -26.80 19.38
C ASP A 54 -41.66 -25.92 20.06
N GLY A 55 -42.14 -25.01 20.90
CA GLY A 55 -41.34 -23.98 21.54
C GLY A 55 -40.66 -24.44 22.82
N ARG A 56 -39.46 -23.91 23.05
CA ARG A 56 -38.97 -23.43 24.34
C ARG A 56 -37.62 -22.74 24.14
N ASP A 57 -37.64 -21.50 23.68
CA ASP A 57 -36.46 -20.65 23.68
C ASP A 57 -36.48 -19.76 24.92
N VAL A 58 -35.59 -20.13 25.84
CA VAL A 58 -35.19 -19.34 26.99
C VAL A 58 -34.54 -18.06 26.47
N GLN A 59 -35.14 -16.91 26.78
CA GLN A 59 -34.48 -15.62 26.73
C GLN A 59 -33.44 -15.56 27.84
N ASP A 60 -32.16 -15.64 27.51
CA ASP A 60 -31.14 -14.93 28.26
C ASP A 60 -29.86 -14.73 27.42
N GLY A 61 -29.21 -13.58 27.60
CA GLY A 61 -27.87 -13.33 27.07
C GLY A 61 -27.81 -12.33 25.92
N ARG A 62 -27.33 -11.13 26.24
CA ARG A 62 -26.95 -10.08 25.29
C ARG A 62 -25.81 -10.60 24.39
N ASP A 63 -26.12 -10.94 23.15
CA ASP A 63 -25.11 -10.98 22.09
C ASP A 63 -24.71 -9.54 21.73
N ALA A 64 -23.95 -8.91 22.62
CA ALA A 64 -23.09 -7.82 22.18
C ALA A 64 -22.14 -8.45 21.14
N PRO A 65 -22.06 -7.92 19.90
CA PRO A 65 -21.16 -8.47 18.91
C PRO A 65 -19.75 -8.40 19.49
N VAL A 66 -19.18 -9.56 19.84
CA VAL A 66 -17.79 -9.69 20.27
C VAL A 66 -16.97 -9.02 19.18
N SER A 67 -16.17 -8.01 19.54
CA SER A 67 -15.28 -7.32 18.62
C SER A 67 -14.39 -8.36 17.93
N ALA A 68 -14.77 -8.78 16.72
CA ALA A 68 -13.97 -9.68 15.90
C ALA A 68 -12.68 -8.92 15.54
N ARG A 69 -11.55 -9.52 15.90
CA ARG A 69 -10.22 -8.96 15.62
C ARG A 69 -9.85 -9.26 14.17
N LYS A 70 -9.28 -8.29 13.46
CA LYS A 70 -8.64 -8.46 12.15
C LYS A 70 -7.42 -9.38 12.26
N ALA A 71 -6.64 -9.23 13.32
CA ALA A 71 -5.46 -10.06 13.56
C ALA A 71 -5.84 -11.31 14.37
N ASP A 72 -5.86 -12.46 13.70
CA ASP A 72 -5.97 -13.76 14.37
C ASP A 72 -4.70 -14.06 15.17
N ARG A 73 -4.82 -14.03 16.51
CA ARG A 73 -3.75 -14.45 17.44
C ARG A 73 -3.85 -15.92 17.83
N GLY A 74 -4.83 -16.65 17.29
CA GLY A 74 -5.16 -18.04 17.60
C GLY A 74 -4.16 -19.08 17.08
N ARG A 75 -3.15 -18.69 16.30
CA ARG A 75 -1.98 -19.55 16.08
C ARG A 75 -1.06 -19.50 17.29
N ALA A 76 -0.77 -20.68 17.85
CA ALA A 76 0.34 -20.83 18.78
C ALA A 76 1.59 -20.21 18.14
N ARG A 77 2.20 -19.26 18.86
CA ARG A 77 3.47 -18.67 18.41
C ARG A 77 4.47 -19.81 18.26
N PRO A 78 5.23 -19.86 17.15
CA PRO A 78 6.31 -20.83 17.02
C PRO A 78 7.21 -20.74 18.26
N THR A 79 7.59 -21.89 18.82
CA THR A 79 8.52 -21.95 19.96
C THR A 79 9.89 -21.41 19.56
N CYS A 80 10.26 -21.53 18.29
CA CYS A 80 11.45 -20.90 17.75
C CYS A 80 11.14 -19.45 17.35
N PRO A 81 11.93 -18.46 17.81
CA PRO A 81 11.72 -17.05 17.47
C PRO A 81 11.98 -16.73 15.99
N VAL A 82 12.68 -17.63 15.29
CA VAL A 82 13.00 -17.54 13.86
C VAL A 82 12.84 -18.92 13.23
N ASP A 83 12.08 -19.03 12.15
CA ASP A 83 12.02 -20.26 11.35
C ASP A 83 12.09 -19.98 9.85
N ARG A 84 12.27 -21.04 9.07
CA ARG A 84 12.39 -20.95 7.62
C ARG A 84 11.13 -21.53 6.99
N ALA A 85 10.43 -20.71 6.21
CA ALA A 85 9.25 -21.11 5.48
C ALA A 85 9.59 -22.03 4.30
N ALA A 86 8.57 -22.70 3.77
CA ALA A 86 8.69 -23.65 2.66
C ALA A 86 9.26 -23.02 1.37
N ASP A 87 9.02 -21.72 1.15
CA ASP A 87 9.57 -20.94 0.03
C ASP A 87 11.04 -20.52 0.25
N GLY A 88 11.62 -20.89 1.40
CA GLY A 88 12.98 -20.60 1.79
C GLY A 88 13.17 -19.25 2.49
N THR A 89 12.11 -18.45 2.67
CA THR A 89 12.16 -17.18 3.41
C THR A 89 12.32 -17.42 4.92
N TRP A 90 13.04 -16.54 5.59
CA TRP A 90 13.17 -16.57 7.05
C TRP A 90 12.06 -15.71 7.68
N GLN A 91 11.30 -16.28 8.61
CA GLN A 91 10.23 -15.62 9.35
C GLN A 91 10.70 -15.36 10.78
N VAL A 92 10.51 -14.12 11.24
CA VAL A 92 10.84 -13.70 12.61
C VAL A 92 9.53 -13.41 13.34
N HIS A 93 9.33 -14.06 14.47
CA HIS A 93 8.09 -13.99 15.25
C HIS A 93 8.26 -13.30 16.60
N ASP A 94 9.50 -13.17 17.07
CA ASP A 94 9.82 -12.50 18.33
C ASP A 94 10.14 -11.01 18.15
N PHE A 95 9.65 -10.19 19.08
CA PHE A 95 9.82 -8.74 19.04
C PHE A 95 11.29 -8.32 19.25
N ALA A 96 12.00 -8.93 20.20
CA ALA A 96 13.38 -8.55 20.48
C ALA A 96 14.30 -8.91 19.31
N VAL A 97 14.10 -10.09 18.71
CA VAL A 97 14.82 -10.51 17.50
C VAL A 97 14.50 -9.61 16.31
N ALA A 98 13.21 -9.34 16.04
CA ALA A 98 12.82 -8.44 14.96
C ALA A 98 13.41 -7.04 15.14
N ARG A 99 13.38 -6.50 16.37
CA ARG A 99 13.97 -5.20 16.71
C ARG A 99 15.48 -5.19 16.51
N ALA A 100 16.19 -6.25 16.89
CA ALA A 100 17.64 -6.35 16.68
C ALA A 100 17.97 -6.40 15.19
N LEU A 101 17.23 -7.20 14.42
CA LEU A 101 17.39 -7.32 12.97
C LEU A 101 17.16 -5.98 12.25
N LEU A 102 16.01 -5.34 12.48
CA LEU A 102 15.60 -4.09 11.82
C LEU A 102 16.46 -2.87 12.21
N ARG A 103 17.17 -2.94 13.35
CA ARG A 103 18.14 -1.89 13.76
C ARG A 103 19.57 -2.22 13.31
N GLY A 104 19.81 -3.44 12.84
CA GLY A 104 21.11 -3.86 12.36
C GLY A 104 21.46 -3.23 11.01
N PRO A 105 22.75 -3.00 10.73
CA PRO A 105 23.19 -2.35 9.50
C PRO A 105 23.08 -3.24 8.24
N GLY A 106 22.77 -4.52 8.40
CA GLY A 106 22.72 -5.51 7.33
C GLY A 106 21.34 -5.71 6.70
N THR A 107 20.33 -4.93 7.09
CA THR A 107 19.01 -4.97 6.46
C THR A 107 18.87 -3.84 5.45
N VAL A 108 18.18 -4.12 4.35
CA VAL A 108 17.84 -3.16 3.30
C VAL A 108 16.34 -3.20 3.07
N GLN A 109 15.77 -2.11 2.55
CA GLN A 109 14.34 -2.08 2.25
C GLN A 109 13.98 -3.17 1.22
N ALA A 110 13.05 -4.04 1.59
CA ALA A 110 12.39 -4.97 0.68
C ALA A 110 10.88 -4.69 0.63
N GLY A 111 10.20 -5.16 -0.42
CA GLY A 111 8.76 -4.98 -0.59
C GLY A 111 8.34 -3.54 -0.88
N LEU A 112 7.06 -3.23 -0.64
CA LEU A 112 6.44 -1.94 -0.97
C LEU A 112 6.70 -1.47 -2.43
N GLY A 113 6.85 -2.40 -3.36
CA GLY A 113 7.11 -2.09 -4.77
C GLY A 113 8.56 -1.72 -5.11
N VAL A 114 9.54 -2.08 -4.25
CA VAL A 114 10.98 -1.87 -4.51
C VAL A 114 11.41 -2.35 -5.90
N GLU A 115 10.83 -3.45 -6.39
CA GLU A 115 11.06 -4.02 -7.73
C GLU A 115 10.82 -3.02 -8.88
N THR A 116 9.92 -2.05 -8.66
CA THR A 116 9.61 -1.01 -9.64
C THR A 116 10.66 0.10 -9.61
N VAL A 117 11.20 0.38 -8.44
CA VAL A 117 12.26 1.37 -8.21
C VAL A 117 13.62 0.85 -8.65
N GLU A 118 13.87 -0.45 -8.54
CA GLU A 118 15.08 -1.10 -9.07
C GLU A 118 15.21 -0.99 -10.59
N LYS A 119 14.08 -0.85 -11.30
CA LYS A 119 14.04 -0.65 -12.76
C LYS A 119 14.29 0.80 -13.17
N LEU A 120 14.38 1.74 -12.23
CA LEU A 120 14.70 3.13 -12.57
C LEU A 120 16.13 3.24 -13.10
N PRO A 121 16.40 4.14 -14.06
CA PRO A 121 17.75 4.40 -14.53
C PRO A 121 18.67 4.76 -13.35
N PRO A 122 19.95 4.31 -13.32
CA PRO A 122 20.87 4.58 -12.21
C PRO A 122 21.10 6.06 -11.90
N ARG A 123 20.77 6.95 -12.84
CA ARG A 123 20.88 8.41 -12.70
C ARG A 123 19.71 9.05 -11.95
N VAL A 124 18.61 8.32 -11.77
CA VAL A 124 17.42 8.81 -11.05
C VAL A 124 17.57 8.42 -9.58
N ARG A 125 17.60 9.42 -8.71
CA ARG A 125 17.62 9.22 -7.26
C ARG A 125 16.38 8.45 -6.82
N ARG A 126 16.59 7.41 -6.01
CA ARG A 126 15.49 6.60 -5.47
C ARG A 126 14.73 7.39 -4.40
N PRO A 127 13.42 7.17 -4.24
CA PRO A 127 12.69 7.75 -3.11
C PRO A 127 13.25 7.30 -1.76
N VAL A 128 13.05 8.10 -0.71
CA VAL A 128 13.64 7.92 0.62
C VAL A 128 13.39 6.54 1.21
N LEU A 129 12.22 5.97 0.94
CA LEU A 129 11.81 4.66 1.43
C LEU A 129 12.75 3.53 0.95
N TYR A 130 13.35 3.67 -0.24
CA TYR A 130 14.18 2.63 -0.88
C TYR A 130 15.67 2.97 -0.88
N ARG A 131 16.07 3.89 0.00
CA ARG A 131 17.46 4.28 0.21
C ARG A 131 17.95 3.73 1.54
N ASP A 132 19.22 3.38 1.57
CA ASP A 132 19.88 2.81 2.74
C ASP A 132 21.13 3.60 3.14
N GLY A 133 21.67 3.32 4.33
CA GLY A 133 22.97 3.84 4.75
C GLY A 133 23.01 5.36 5.01
N PRO A 134 24.17 6.01 4.79
CA PRO A 134 24.36 7.43 5.09
C PRO A 134 23.43 8.37 4.32
N GLU A 135 23.13 8.07 3.05
CA GLU A 135 22.25 8.92 2.23
C GLU A 135 20.83 8.96 2.79
N HIS A 136 20.29 7.80 3.18
CA HIS A 136 18.99 7.71 3.82
C HIS A 136 18.93 8.51 5.13
N ARG A 137 19.97 8.40 5.97
CA ARG A 137 20.04 9.13 7.24
C ARG A 137 20.05 10.64 7.03
N GLU A 138 20.83 11.14 6.08
CA GLU A 138 20.90 12.58 5.81
C GLU A 138 19.57 13.10 5.28
N HIS A 139 18.96 12.41 4.32
CA HIS A 139 17.66 12.84 3.80
C HIS A 139 16.55 12.78 4.87
N ARG A 140 16.56 11.76 5.73
CA ARG A 140 15.64 11.68 6.89
C ARG A 140 15.87 12.83 7.86
N ARG A 141 17.12 13.20 8.14
CA ARG A 141 17.45 14.35 9.00
C ARG A 141 16.89 15.65 8.43
N GLN A 142 17.03 15.86 7.12
CA GLN A 142 16.58 17.08 6.43
C GLN A 142 15.05 17.20 6.38
N THR A 143 14.37 16.07 6.14
CA THR A 143 12.91 16.02 6.01
C THR A 143 12.17 15.86 7.34
N ALA A 144 12.82 15.38 8.40
CA ALA A 144 12.21 15.12 9.71
C ALA A 144 11.50 16.35 10.30
N ARG A 145 12.00 17.56 10.02
CA ARG A 145 11.41 18.82 10.50
C ARG A 145 9.93 18.98 10.14
N TYR A 146 9.52 18.45 8.99
CA TYR A 146 8.14 18.50 8.52
C TYR A 146 7.19 17.58 9.30
N PHE A 147 7.73 16.61 10.04
CA PHE A 147 6.97 15.55 10.70
C PHE A 147 7.18 15.53 12.23
N THR A 148 7.81 16.55 12.79
CA THR A 148 7.98 16.63 14.25
C THR A 148 6.63 16.80 14.95
N PRO A 149 6.44 16.27 16.18
CA PRO A 149 5.17 16.41 16.91
C PRO A 149 4.72 17.87 17.02
N ARG A 150 5.65 18.78 17.34
CA ARG A 150 5.39 20.22 17.39
C ARG A 150 4.93 20.78 16.04
N ARG A 151 5.58 20.41 14.93
CA ARG A 151 5.18 20.87 13.60
C ARG A 151 3.77 20.40 13.25
N VAL A 152 3.46 19.13 13.54
CA VAL A 152 2.14 18.55 13.30
C VAL A 152 1.07 19.29 14.10
N ASP A 153 1.33 19.53 15.39
CA ASP A 153 0.43 20.23 16.29
C ASP A 153 0.17 21.68 15.83
N GLU A 154 1.23 22.42 15.54
CA GLU A 154 1.12 23.86 15.25
C GLU A 154 0.65 24.16 13.82
N HIS A 155 0.97 23.33 12.84
CA HIS A 155 0.75 23.67 11.42
C HIS A 155 -0.28 22.78 10.73
N TYR A 156 -0.51 21.56 11.23
CA TYR A 156 -1.42 20.62 10.56
C TYR A 156 -2.68 20.30 11.36
N ARG A 157 -2.74 20.58 12.67
CA ARG A 157 -3.92 20.25 13.49
C ARG A 157 -5.19 20.91 12.96
N GLU A 158 -5.19 22.22 12.76
CA GLU A 158 -6.38 22.94 12.26
C GLU A 158 -6.80 22.46 10.86
N LEU A 159 -5.82 22.17 10.00
CA LEU A 159 -6.04 21.58 8.69
C LEU A 159 -6.71 20.20 8.82
N MET A 160 -6.18 19.32 9.67
CA MET A 160 -6.71 17.97 9.90
C MET A 160 -8.17 18.04 10.37
N VAL A 161 -8.47 18.95 11.31
CA VAL A 161 -9.83 19.20 11.81
C VAL A 161 -10.75 19.66 10.67
N ARG A 162 -10.31 20.64 9.87
CA ARG A 162 -11.10 21.14 8.74
C ARG A 162 -11.40 20.03 7.74
N ILE A 163 -10.41 19.26 7.33
CA ILE A 163 -10.59 18.17 6.36
C ILE A 163 -11.51 17.10 6.96
N ALA A 164 -11.38 16.77 8.25
CA ALA A 164 -12.26 15.83 8.92
C ALA A 164 -13.72 16.32 8.91
N GLU A 165 -13.96 17.59 9.20
CA GLU A 165 -15.31 18.18 9.12
C GLU A 165 -15.88 18.19 7.69
N GLU A 166 -15.04 18.42 6.67
CA GLU A 166 -15.46 18.28 5.27
C GLU A 166 -15.93 16.85 4.95
N GLN A 167 -15.23 15.83 5.46
CA GLN A 167 -15.65 14.43 5.28
C GLN A 167 -16.93 14.12 6.07
N LEU A 168 -17.07 14.65 7.28
CA LEU A 168 -18.29 14.49 8.08
C LEU A 168 -19.48 15.22 7.45
N ALA A 169 -19.27 16.35 6.76
CA ALA A 169 -20.31 17.05 6.03
C ALA A 169 -20.90 16.19 4.89
N VAL A 170 -20.04 15.42 4.19
CA VAL A 170 -20.50 14.44 3.18
C VAL A 170 -21.43 13.40 3.82
N LEU A 171 -21.03 12.83 4.96
CA LEU A 171 -21.84 11.87 5.69
C LEU A 171 -23.18 12.48 6.16
N ARG A 172 -23.16 13.69 6.73
CA ARG A 172 -24.36 14.38 7.22
C ARG A 172 -25.34 14.68 6.09
N ALA A 173 -24.84 15.07 4.91
CA ALA A 173 -25.68 15.40 3.76
C ALA A 173 -26.30 14.15 3.10
N ALA A 174 -25.55 13.05 3.00
CA ALA A 174 -26.02 11.81 2.39
C ALA A 174 -26.80 10.89 3.36
N GLY A 175 -26.62 11.05 4.67
CA GLY A 175 -27.17 10.18 5.72
C GLY A 175 -26.34 8.91 5.95
N GLU A 176 -25.67 8.42 4.91
CA GLU A 176 -24.77 7.26 4.96
C GLU A 176 -23.56 7.45 4.03
N ALA A 177 -22.44 6.85 4.36
CA ALA A 177 -21.24 6.83 3.51
C ALA A 177 -20.30 5.68 3.90
N PRO A 178 -19.54 5.11 2.93
CA PRO A 178 -18.45 4.18 3.25
C PRO A 178 -17.36 4.90 4.04
N LEU A 179 -17.10 4.45 5.27
CA LEU A 179 -16.08 5.06 6.13
C LEU A 179 -14.68 5.02 5.50
N SER A 180 -14.37 3.99 4.72
CA SER A 180 -13.11 3.86 3.97
C SER A 180 -12.88 5.04 3.02
N ASP A 181 -13.94 5.55 2.39
CA ASP A 181 -13.85 6.62 1.41
C ASP A 181 -13.63 7.97 2.11
N LEU A 182 -14.32 8.18 3.23
CA LEU A 182 -14.12 9.35 4.10
C LEU A 182 -12.71 9.36 4.70
N ALA A 183 -12.26 8.22 5.24
CA ALA A 183 -10.92 8.07 5.80
C ALA A 183 -9.83 8.27 4.72
N PHE A 184 -10.08 7.82 3.50
CA PHE A 184 -9.17 8.08 2.38
C PHE A 184 -9.16 9.56 1.99
N GLY A 185 -10.32 10.23 1.96
CA GLY A 185 -10.41 11.67 1.74
C GLY A 185 -9.62 12.47 2.78
N LEU A 186 -9.75 12.10 4.06
CA LEU A 186 -8.96 12.67 5.16
C LEU A 186 -7.46 12.52 4.91
N ALA A 187 -7.01 11.29 4.64
CA ALA A 187 -5.59 11.02 4.47
C ALA A 187 -5.00 11.71 3.22
N VAL A 188 -5.73 11.73 2.10
CA VAL A 188 -5.34 12.46 0.88
C VAL A 188 -5.20 13.94 1.17
N GLY A 189 -6.17 14.56 1.85
CA GLY A 189 -6.13 15.99 2.14
C GLY A 189 -4.92 16.38 2.98
N VAL A 190 -4.65 15.62 4.06
CA VAL A 190 -3.52 15.87 4.95
C VAL A 190 -2.19 15.66 4.24
N VAL A 191 -2.02 14.52 3.54
CA VAL A 191 -0.76 14.24 2.83
C VAL A 191 -0.50 15.24 1.71
N SER A 192 -1.55 15.71 1.03
CA SER A 192 -1.41 16.71 -0.03
C SER A 192 -0.83 18.02 0.49
N GLU A 193 -1.22 18.45 1.70
CA GLU A 193 -0.65 19.66 2.30
C GLU A 193 0.80 19.44 2.72
N VAL A 194 1.10 18.33 3.41
CA VAL A 194 2.45 18.03 3.91
C VAL A 194 3.46 17.87 2.77
N VAL A 195 3.05 17.23 1.67
CA VAL A 195 3.92 17.04 0.50
C VAL A 195 4.03 18.32 -0.34
N GLY A 196 3.01 19.19 -0.33
CA GLY A 196 2.96 20.38 -1.18
C GLY A 196 2.17 20.18 -2.49
N LEU A 197 1.27 19.19 -2.56
CA LEU A 197 0.40 18.95 -3.71
C LEU A 197 -0.81 19.93 -3.79
N ARG A 198 -0.72 21.08 -3.13
CA ARG A 198 -1.76 22.12 -3.03
C ARG A 198 -2.27 22.65 -4.38
N TYR A 199 -1.44 22.60 -5.43
CA TYR A 199 -1.76 23.09 -6.77
C TYR A 199 -2.20 21.98 -7.75
N SER A 200 -2.60 20.82 -7.21
CA SER A 200 -3.13 19.72 -8.01
C SER A 200 -4.44 20.10 -8.70
N ARG A 201 -4.66 19.59 -9.91
CA ARG A 201 -5.95 19.74 -10.59
C ARG A 201 -7.07 19.03 -9.82
N PRO A 202 -8.35 19.39 -10.01
CA PRO A 202 -9.47 18.64 -9.44
C PRO A 202 -9.37 17.13 -9.70
N GLY A 203 -9.77 16.32 -8.72
CA GLY A 203 -9.78 14.86 -8.83
C GLY A 203 -8.49 14.13 -8.43
N LEU A 204 -7.63 14.76 -7.61
CA LEU A 204 -6.41 14.13 -7.07
C LEU A 204 -6.72 12.80 -6.37
N ARG A 205 -7.73 12.78 -5.49
CA ARG A 205 -8.21 11.58 -4.80
C ARG A 205 -8.39 10.39 -5.75
N ARG A 206 -9.19 10.58 -6.82
CA ARG A 206 -9.47 9.54 -7.81
C ARG A 206 -8.23 9.09 -8.58
N ARG A 207 -7.28 9.99 -8.84
CA ARG A 207 -6.01 9.64 -9.49
C ARG A 207 -5.16 8.77 -8.58
N LEU A 208 -5.09 9.10 -7.29
CA LEU A 208 -4.34 8.34 -6.29
C LEU A 208 -4.99 6.97 -6.01
N GLU A 209 -6.32 6.87 -5.89
CA GLU A 209 -7.03 5.58 -5.81
C GLU A 209 -6.71 4.67 -7.00
N ARG A 210 -6.73 5.23 -8.21
CA ARG A 210 -6.41 4.47 -9.42
C ARG A 210 -4.93 4.08 -9.46
N PHE A 211 -4.05 4.89 -8.86
CA PHE A 211 -2.62 4.62 -8.77
C PHE A 211 -2.31 3.50 -7.77
N PHE A 212 -3.00 3.46 -6.63
CA PHE A 212 -2.85 2.47 -5.56
C PHE A 212 -4.06 1.51 -5.49
N PRO A 213 -4.27 0.64 -6.49
CA PRO A 213 -5.36 -0.32 -6.42
C PRO A 213 -5.13 -1.36 -5.31
N GLU A 214 -6.20 -1.88 -4.75
CA GLU A 214 -6.16 -2.97 -3.75
C GLU A 214 -5.46 -4.24 -4.27
N LYS A 215 -5.52 -4.46 -5.59
CA LYS A 215 -4.85 -5.57 -6.27
C LYS A 215 -3.99 -5.00 -7.39
N PHE A 216 -2.69 -5.26 -7.31
CA PHE A 216 -1.77 -5.04 -8.43
C PHE A 216 -1.78 -6.25 -9.35
N GLY A 217 -1.68 -6.03 -10.66
CA GLY A 217 -1.30 -7.07 -11.61
C GLY A 217 0.11 -6.83 -12.13
N GLU A 218 0.73 -7.88 -12.67
CA GLU A 218 2.09 -7.83 -13.19
C GLU A 218 2.13 -7.18 -14.59
N PRO A 219 2.85 -6.06 -14.77
CA PRO A 219 3.08 -5.48 -16.09
C PRO A 219 4.00 -6.38 -16.92
N GLY A 220 3.70 -6.52 -18.21
CA GLY A 220 4.54 -7.32 -19.11
C GLY A 220 4.16 -7.14 -20.57
N LEU A 221 5.09 -7.46 -21.48
CA LEU A 221 4.86 -7.41 -22.93
C LEU A 221 4.40 -8.75 -23.51
N THR A 222 4.41 -9.81 -22.71
CA THR A 222 4.21 -11.19 -23.13
C THR A 222 2.76 -11.67 -23.05
N SER A 223 1.86 -10.89 -22.46
CA SER A 223 0.44 -11.24 -22.35
C SER A 223 -0.47 -10.02 -22.47
N VAL A 224 -1.71 -10.22 -22.91
CA VAL A 224 -2.73 -9.15 -23.01
C VAL A 224 -2.97 -8.51 -21.63
N ARG A 225 -3.05 -9.34 -20.59
CA ARG A 225 -3.20 -8.88 -19.20
C ARG A 225 -1.98 -8.07 -18.75
N GLY A 226 -0.77 -8.53 -19.07
CA GLY A 226 0.47 -7.81 -18.78
C GLY A 226 0.54 -6.46 -19.49
N LEU A 227 0.14 -6.42 -20.76
CA LEU A 227 0.16 -5.20 -21.57
C LEU A 227 -0.87 -4.19 -21.04
N TYR A 228 -2.06 -4.66 -20.66
CA TYR A 228 -3.06 -3.85 -19.98
C TYR A 228 -2.51 -3.21 -18.70
N TRP A 229 -1.83 -3.99 -17.85
CA TRP A 229 -1.24 -3.48 -16.61
C TRP A 229 -0.11 -2.48 -16.87
N LEU A 230 0.73 -2.73 -17.88
CA LEU A 230 1.79 -1.82 -18.31
C LEU A 230 1.21 -0.47 -18.78
N VAL A 231 0.25 -0.50 -19.69
CA VAL A 231 -0.42 0.72 -20.21
C VAL A 231 -1.13 1.46 -19.09
N ARG A 232 -1.86 0.75 -18.23
CA ARG A 232 -2.56 1.33 -17.08
C ARG A 232 -1.59 2.03 -16.12
N GLN A 233 -0.49 1.39 -15.76
CA GLN A 233 0.50 1.93 -14.84
C GLN A 233 1.15 3.18 -15.42
N ASN A 234 1.64 3.12 -16.67
CA ASN A 234 2.24 4.28 -17.34
C ASN A 234 1.25 5.44 -17.49
N THR A 235 -0.02 5.14 -17.82
CA THR A 235 -1.06 6.16 -17.93
C THR A 235 -1.34 6.82 -16.58
N ASN A 236 -1.39 6.05 -15.50
CA ASN A 236 -1.60 6.59 -14.15
C ASN A 236 -0.43 7.46 -13.70
N TRP A 237 0.82 6.99 -13.91
CA TRP A 237 2.04 7.78 -13.66
C TRP A 237 2.01 9.11 -14.41
N LEU A 238 1.74 9.07 -15.71
CA LEU A 238 1.68 10.27 -16.55
C LEU A 238 0.58 11.23 -16.08
N ARG A 239 -0.60 10.71 -15.69
CA ARG A 239 -1.69 11.53 -15.17
C ARG A 239 -1.32 12.23 -13.87
N VAL A 240 -0.74 11.52 -12.91
CA VAL A 240 -0.31 12.13 -11.65
C VAL A 240 0.79 13.16 -11.89
N HIS A 241 1.76 12.83 -12.74
CA HIS A 241 2.81 13.77 -13.11
C HIS A 241 2.23 15.05 -13.71
N LEU A 242 1.40 14.96 -14.75
CA LEU A 242 0.92 16.13 -15.50
C LEU A 242 -0.16 16.93 -14.76
N ALA A 243 -1.01 16.27 -13.97
CA ALA A 243 -2.15 16.91 -13.31
C ALA A 243 -1.83 17.38 -11.88
N ASP A 244 -0.83 16.79 -11.22
CA ASP A 244 -0.57 17.01 -9.80
C ASP A 244 0.84 17.56 -9.56
N VAL A 245 1.86 16.76 -9.90
CA VAL A 245 3.25 17.09 -9.54
C VAL A 245 3.79 18.24 -10.38
N ARG A 246 3.62 18.24 -11.70
CA ARG A 246 4.16 19.30 -12.57
C ARG A 246 3.54 20.67 -12.27
N PRO A 247 2.21 20.81 -12.08
CA PRO A 247 1.61 22.05 -11.61
C PRO A 247 2.13 22.49 -10.24
N ALA A 248 2.24 21.55 -9.29
CA ALA A 248 2.82 21.84 -7.98
C ALA A 248 4.26 22.35 -8.10
N VAL A 249 5.15 21.61 -8.75
CA VAL A 249 6.56 22.01 -8.95
C VAL A 249 6.66 23.38 -9.61
N ARG A 250 5.86 23.65 -10.66
CA ARG A 250 5.85 24.96 -11.33
C ARG A 250 5.48 26.10 -10.37
N ALA A 251 4.45 25.90 -9.55
CA ALA A 251 4.02 26.90 -8.59
C ALA A 251 5.06 27.11 -7.48
N HIS A 252 5.67 26.03 -6.95
CA HIS A 252 6.69 26.11 -5.89
C HIS A 252 8.01 26.73 -6.40
N ARG A 253 8.34 26.57 -7.70
CA ARG A 253 9.45 27.31 -8.34
C ARG A 253 9.18 28.81 -8.41
N GLY A 254 7.92 29.24 -8.52
CA GLY A 254 7.54 30.65 -8.51
C GLY A 254 7.44 31.24 -7.10
N ARG A 255 7.05 30.43 -6.12
CA ARG A 255 6.97 30.81 -4.71
C ARG A 255 7.27 29.61 -3.82
N ALA A 256 8.41 29.65 -3.12
CA ALA A 256 8.77 28.61 -2.18
C ALA A 256 7.81 28.59 -0.98
N HIS A 257 7.52 27.39 -0.50
CA HIS A 257 6.74 27.11 0.70
C HIS A 257 7.58 26.27 1.67
N ASP A 258 7.12 26.11 2.90
CA ASP A 258 7.78 25.28 3.91
C ASP A 258 7.22 23.84 3.87
N ASP A 259 7.45 23.17 2.73
CA ASP A 259 6.96 21.82 2.41
C ASP A 259 8.01 20.96 1.67
N LEU A 260 7.67 19.68 1.47
CA LEU A 260 8.57 18.69 0.89
C LEU A 260 8.95 19.02 -0.56
N ILE A 261 7.99 19.41 -1.41
CA ILE A 261 8.28 19.75 -2.81
C ILE A 261 9.25 20.94 -2.89
N SER A 262 9.06 21.99 -2.10
CA SER A 262 9.97 23.15 -2.08
C SER A 262 11.38 22.74 -1.67
N HIS A 263 11.51 21.84 -0.69
CA HIS A 263 12.78 21.29 -0.28
C HIS A 263 13.47 20.45 -1.36
N LEU A 264 12.74 19.55 -2.02
CA LEU A 264 13.28 18.74 -3.10
C LEU A 264 13.73 19.59 -4.30
N ILE A 265 13.00 20.68 -4.59
CA ILE A 265 13.43 21.67 -5.60
C ILE A 265 14.74 22.34 -5.19
N ALA A 266 14.88 22.75 -3.92
CA ALA A 266 16.09 23.37 -3.41
C ALA A 266 17.31 22.41 -3.41
N GLU A 267 17.09 21.10 -3.28
CA GLU A 267 18.12 20.07 -3.45
C GLU A 267 18.51 19.82 -4.92
N GLY A 268 17.81 20.42 -5.88
CA GLY A 268 18.07 20.21 -7.30
C GLY A 268 17.47 18.92 -7.86
N CYS A 269 16.50 18.31 -7.19
CA CYS A 269 15.80 17.12 -7.70
C CYS A 269 15.05 17.44 -9.00
N SER A 270 15.12 16.51 -9.95
CA SER A 270 14.34 16.53 -11.18
C SER A 270 12.85 16.28 -10.92
N ASP A 271 11.99 16.66 -11.87
CA ASP A 271 10.55 16.45 -11.74
C ASP A 271 10.16 14.97 -11.59
N VAL A 272 10.98 14.03 -12.12
CA VAL A 272 10.76 12.58 -11.99
C VAL A 272 11.10 12.10 -10.58
N GLU A 273 12.18 12.61 -9.99
CA GLU A 273 12.57 12.30 -8.61
C GLU A 273 11.55 12.87 -7.61
N ILE A 274 11.09 14.10 -7.84
CA ILE A 274 10.02 14.72 -7.05
C ILE A 274 8.74 13.89 -7.14
N LEU A 275 8.36 13.44 -8.34
CA LEU A 275 7.21 12.56 -8.52
C LEU A 275 7.35 11.25 -7.74
N GLY A 276 8.53 10.62 -7.80
CA GLY A 276 8.83 9.41 -7.04
C GLY A 276 8.65 9.61 -5.54
N GLU A 277 9.23 10.67 -4.98
CA GLU A 277 9.08 11.01 -3.55
C GLU A 277 7.63 11.31 -3.19
N CYS A 278 6.93 12.14 -3.98
CA CYS A 278 5.51 12.45 -3.74
C CYS A 278 4.67 11.18 -3.66
N LEU A 279 4.87 10.24 -4.60
CA LEU A 279 4.16 8.98 -4.65
C LEU A 279 4.52 8.06 -3.47
N THR A 280 5.77 8.08 -3.01
CA THR A 280 6.19 7.32 -1.83
C THR A 280 5.53 7.83 -0.55
N PHE A 281 5.54 9.14 -0.29
CA PHE A 281 4.85 9.73 0.86
C PHE A 281 3.34 9.54 0.78
N ALA A 282 2.77 9.68 -0.43
CA ALA A 282 1.38 9.38 -0.73
C ALA A 282 1.02 7.92 -0.35
N ALA A 283 1.74 6.94 -0.89
CA ALA A 283 1.47 5.52 -0.63
C ALA A 283 1.53 5.20 0.86
N ALA A 284 2.62 5.64 1.52
CA ALA A 284 2.89 5.34 2.91
C ALA A 284 1.86 5.99 3.85
N GLY A 285 1.55 7.28 3.62
CA GLY A 285 0.69 8.07 4.50
C GLY A 285 -0.80 7.90 4.27
N MET A 286 -1.26 7.53 3.07
CA MET A 286 -2.70 7.46 2.80
C MET A 286 -3.30 6.10 3.11
N VAL A 287 -2.65 5.02 2.63
CA VAL A 287 -3.22 3.67 2.72
C VAL A 287 -3.26 3.21 4.17
N THR A 288 -2.14 3.32 4.88
CA THR A 288 -2.05 2.86 6.28
C THR A 288 -2.95 3.67 7.22
N THR A 289 -3.03 5.00 7.03
CA THR A 289 -3.91 5.86 7.82
C THR A 289 -5.38 5.58 7.55
N ARG A 290 -5.78 5.37 6.28
CA ARG A 290 -7.15 4.95 5.95
C ARG A 290 -7.53 3.67 6.70
N GLU A 291 -6.69 2.64 6.59
CA GLU A 291 -6.93 1.36 7.26
C GLU A 291 -7.02 1.52 8.78
N PHE A 292 -6.16 2.36 9.36
CA PHE A 292 -6.14 2.56 10.81
C PHE A 292 -7.37 3.30 11.32
N VAL A 293 -7.84 4.33 10.61
CA VAL A 293 -9.10 5.03 10.94
C VAL A 293 -10.28 4.06 10.90
N CYS A 294 -10.37 3.22 9.85
CA CYS A 294 -11.42 2.21 9.76
C CYS A 294 -11.37 1.18 10.89
N LEU A 295 -10.17 0.68 11.21
CA LEU A 295 -9.95 -0.26 12.32
C LEU A 295 -10.36 0.35 13.66
N ALA A 296 -9.90 1.58 13.95
CA ALA A 296 -10.23 2.26 15.20
C ALA A 296 -11.73 2.48 15.33
N ALA A 297 -12.38 2.94 14.26
CA ALA A 297 -13.82 3.12 14.24
C ALA A 297 -14.59 1.80 14.42
N TRP A 298 -14.12 0.71 13.80
CA TRP A 298 -14.72 -0.62 13.98
C TRP A 298 -14.80 -0.98 15.47
N HIS A 299 -13.67 -0.95 16.18
CA HIS A 299 -13.64 -1.24 17.62
C HIS A 299 -14.50 -0.27 18.44
N LEU A 300 -14.41 1.03 18.14
CA LEU A 300 -15.21 2.04 18.84
C LEU A 300 -16.70 1.93 18.54
N PHE A 301 -17.12 1.34 17.43
CA PHE A 301 -18.55 1.18 17.10
C PHE A 301 -19.12 -0.14 17.62
N THR A 302 -18.31 -1.18 17.73
CA THR A 302 -18.74 -2.49 18.23
C THR A 302 -18.60 -2.66 19.74
N ASP A 303 -17.72 -1.89 20.40
CA ASP A 303 -17.54 -1.93 21.85
C ASP A 303 -18.07 -0.64 22.52
N ALA A 304 -19.22 -0.74 23.16
CA ALA A 304 -19.87 0.40 23.83
C ALA A 304 -19.08 0.94 25.03
N GLY A 305 -18.37 0.07 25.76
CA GLY A 305 -17.55 0.46 26.91
C GLY A 305 -16.32 1.25 26.47
N LEU A 306 -15.61 0.72 25.45
CA LEU A 306 -14.49 1.41 24.82
C LEU A 306 -14.91 2.76 24.23
N ARG A 307 -16.06 2.81 23.56
CA ARG A 307 -16.61 4.06 23.01
C ARG A 307 -16.91 5.08 24.10
N ALA A 308 -17.53 4.67 25.20
CA ALA A 308 -17.85 5.56 26.30
C ALA A 308 -16.57 6.13 26.92
N HIS A 309 -15.59 5.27 27.19
CA HIS A 309 -14.28 5.67 27.68
C HIS A 309 -13.59 6.68 26.75
N TYR A 310 -13.50 6.37 25.43
CA TYR A 310 -12.87 7.27 24.46
C TYR A 310 -13.54 8.65 24.39
N ARG A 311 -14.87 8.71 24.52
CA ARG A 311 -15.61 9.98 24.47
C ARG A 311 -15.38 10.84 25.70
N SER A 312 -15.33 10.25 26.90
CA SER A 312 -15.08 10.98 28.15
C SER A 312 -13.61 11.31 28.41
N ALA A 313 -12.70 10.56 27.78
CA ALA A 313 -11.25 10.71 27.91
C ALA A 313 -10.73 12.05 27.36
N ASP A 314 -9.61 12.51 27.94
CA ASP A 314 -8.84 13.63 27.40
C ASP A 314 -8.00 13.21 26.17
N GLU A 315 -7.22 14.13 25.60
CA GLU A 315 -6.42 13.83 24.41
C GLU A 315 -5.35 12.77 24.67
N ALA A 316 -4.70 12.78 25.83
CA ALA A 316 -3.63 11.84 26.15
C ALA A 316 -4.17 10.41 26.27
N GLU A 317 -5.30 10.24 26.95
CA GLU A 317 -5.98 8.96 27.09
C GLU A 317 -6.54 8.46 25.76
N ARG A 318 -7.14 9.34 24.92
CA ARG A 318 -7.57 8.97 23.56
C ARG A 318 -6.42 8.47 22.71
N LEU A 319 -5.26 9.13 22.78
CA LEU A 319 -4.05 8.69 22.07
C LEU A 319 -3.55 7.34 22.60
N ALA A 320 -3.62 7.09 23.90
CA ALA A 320 -3.25 5.79 24.48
C ALA A 320 -4.17 4.67 23.98
N VAL A 321 -5.49 4.92 23.88
CA VAL A 321 -6.44 3.97 23.27
C VAL A 321 -6.06 3.66 21.83
N LEU A 322 -5.81 4.68 21.01
CA LEU A 322 -5.41 4.49 19.61
C LEU A 322 -4.09 3.71 19.48
N GLN A 323 -3.10 4.01 20.32
CA GLN A 323 -1.82 3.28 20.35
C GLN A 323 -2.01 1.81 20.72
N GLU A 324 -2.90 1.52 21.67
CA GLU A 324 -3.20 0.14 22.06
C GLU A 324 -3.91 -0.62 20.94
N LEU A 325 -4.85 0.01 20.24
CA LEU A 325 -5.47 -0.58 19.04
C LEU A 325 -4.43 -0.89 17.96
N LEU A 326 -3.48 0.03 17.70
CA LEU A 326 -2.40 -0.19 16.74
C LEU A 326 -1.45 -1.32 17.17
N ARG A 327 -1.16 -1.45 18.47
CA ARG A 327 -0.35 -2.54 19.04
C ARG A 327 -1.07 -3.88 18.93
N LEU A 328 -2.38 -3.87 19.15
CA LEU A 328 -3.20 -5.07 19.11
C LEU A 328 -3.38 -5.59 17.69
N GLU A 329 -3.65 -4.69 16.76
CA GLU A 329 -4.05 -4.96 15.38
C GLU A 329 -3.31 -4.03 14.40
N PRO A 330 -2.03 -4.30 14.12
CA PRO A 330 -1.25 -3.46 13.23
C PRO A 330 -1.80 -3.49 11.81
N VAL A 331 -1.90 -2.32 11.17
CA VAL A 331 -2.35 -2.20 9.77
C VAL A 331 -1.36 -2.84 8.78
N ILE A 332 -0.10 -2.99 9.19
CA ILE A 332 0.93 -3.72 8.46
C ILE A 332 1.11 -5.09 9.12
N GLY A 333 0.70 -6.15 8.43
CA GLY A 333 0.72 -7.52 8.98
C GLY A 333 2.08 -8.23 8.90
N ARG A 334 2.98 -7.79 8.00
CA ARG A 334 4.34 -8.31 7.81
C ARG A 334 5.24 -7.18 7.33
N LEU A 335 6.50 -7.18 7.80
CA LEU A 335 7.54 -6.22 7.41
C LEU A 335 8.59 -6.88 6.53
#